data_AF-A0A949UCQ1-F1
#
_entry.id   AF-A0A949UCQ1-F1
#
_cell.length_a   1.000
_cell.length_b   1.000
_cell.length_c   1.000
_cell.angle_alpha   90.00
_cell.angle_beta   90.00
_cell.angle_gamma   90.00
#
_symmetry.space_group_name_H-M   'P 1'
#
loop_
_entity.id
_entity.type
_entity.pdbx_description
1 polymer ?
#
loop_
_entity_poly.entity_id
_entity_poly.type
_entity_poly.pdbx_seq_one_letter_code
_entity_poly.pdbx_strand_id
1 'polypeptide(L)'
;MARSWFVLAVLGAVLALASDDRPEILRLLPTSGPEGARVEIIGRNLQQVTDVLFATTSSAFKSVSPEKIIAIVPHRAVTWTVTVRAANMRASSPVPLVIVNDPRVPEEVSYKAGYINSHQAASGFSSVMLWGIAIADTRVKSYESALIEVARMQLSCTIKGRDVALIDDIGKLHGGLYRRIPWFASNQAEPMPSAYDAVNRAVILPVGQRSDRVWHFWSASPRPTLPPGRLEGCTVKVSVKISDGALVQVGMDYWRNSTIPYAPGNNHEAGVSNWYFPSERWQEAFFTDIGGPAF
;
A
#
# COMPACT_ATOMS: atom_id res chain seq x y z
N MET A 1 30.64 -8.77 82.26
CA MET A 1 31.35 -8.96 80.98
C MET A 1 30.30 -9.00 79.87
N ALA A 2 30.15 -7.94 79.09
CA ALA A 2 29.28 -7.92 77.91
C ALA A 2 30.13 -7.42 76.74
N ARG A 3 30.39 -8.30 75.75
CA ARG A 3 31.11 -7.95 74.52
C ARG A 3 30.08 -7.61 73.46
N SER A 4 30.01 -6.34 73.08
CA SER A 4 29.24 -5.88 71.92
C SER A 4 30.05 -6.14 70.66
N TRP A 5 29.47 -6.86 69.69
CA TRP A 5 30.03 -7.06 68.35
C TRP A 5 29.33 -6.09 67.40
N PHE A 6 30.06 -5.09 66.88
CA PHE A 6 29.61 -4.30 65.75
C PHE A 6 29.93 -5.08 64.46
N VAL A 7 28.89 -5.54 63.77
CA VAL A 7 29.02 -5.99 62.37
C VAL A 7 28.78 -4.77 61.49
N LEU A 8 29.84 -4.30 60.83
CA LEU A 8 29.74 -3.25 59.81
C LEU A 8 29.22 -3.92 58.52
N ALA A 9 27.95 -3.70 58.19
CA ALA A 9 27.42 -4.08 56.88
C ALA A 9 27.81 -3.01 55.85
N VAL A 10 28.76 -3.33 54.98
CA VAL A 10 29.05 -2.51 53.79
C VAL A 10 28.00 -2.87 52.73
N LEU A 11 26.99 -2.01 52.56
CA LEU A 11 26.11 -2.09 51.39
C LEU A 11 26.89 -1.63 50.15
N GLY A 12 27.30 -2.58 49.31
CA GLY A 12 27.71 -2.30 47.94
C GLY A 12 26.49 -1.92 47.11
N ALA A 13 26.36 -0.65 46.76
CA ALA A 13 25.37 -0.22 45.77
C ALA A 13 25.84 -0.68 44.38
N VAL A 14 25.15 -1.67 43.82
CA VAL A 14 25.26 -2.00 42.40
C VAL A 14 24.53 -0.89 41.65
N LEU A 15 25.29 0.01 41.00
CA LEU A 15 24.74 0.96 40.04
C LEU A 15 24.23 0.15 38.84
N ALA A 16 22.94 -0.15 38.84
CA ALA A 16 22.26 -0.54 37.61
C ALA A 16 22.31 0.68 36.66
N LEU A 17 23.02 0.54 35.54
CA LEU A 17 22.90 1.51 34.45
C LEU A 17 21.44 1.45 34.01
N ALA A 18 20.68 2.53 34.24
CA ALA A 18 19.36 2.67 33.67
C ALA A 18 19.49 2.55 32.15
N SER A 19 18.76 1.61 31.54
CA SER A 19 18.63 1.61 30.08
C SER A 19 18.06 2.96 29.66
N ASP A 20 18.68 3.59 28.66
CA ASP A 20 18.09 4.77 28.06
C ASP A 20 16.93 4.29 27.21
N ASP A 21 15.71 4.40 27.72
CA ASP A 21 14.49 3.93 27.07
C ASP A 21 13.98 4.92 26.02
N ARG A 22 14.71 6.03 25.79
CA ARG A 22 14.30 7.04 24.82
C ARG A 22 14.37 6.47 23.40
N PRO A 23 13.33 6.71 22.57
CA PRO A 23 13.39 6.34 21.17
C PRO A 23 14.51 7.13 20.50
N GLU A 24 15.27 6.47 19.64
CA GLU A 24 16.32 7.08 18.84
C GLU A 24 16.16 6.62 17.39
N ILE A 25 16.23 7.54 16.43
CA ILE A 25 16.30 7.21 15.00
C ILE A 25 17.74 7.37 14.54
N LEU A 26 18.35 6.28 14.09
CA LEU A 26 19.72 6.27 13.59
C LEU A 26 19.76 6.55 12.08
N ARG A 27 18.81 6.03 11.30
CA ARG A 27 18.74 6.23 9.85
C ARG A 27 17.37 5.92 9.24
N LEU A 28 17.14 6.45 8.05
CA LEU A 28 16.01 6.13 7.18
C LEU A 28 16.50 5.36 5.96
N LEU A 29 15.74 4.37 5.50
CA LEU A 29 16.02 3.63 4.26
C LEU A 29 14.73 3.40 3.45
N PRO A 30 14.65 3.92 2.21
CA PRO A 30 15.55 4.91 1.60
C PRO A 30 15.44 6.29 2.28
N THR A 31 16.39 7.19 2.00
CA THR A 31 16.35 8.61 2.44
C THR A 31 15.58 9.53 1.48
N SER A 32 15.01 8.98 0.42
CA SER A 32 14.17 9.68 -0.54
C SER A 32 13.13 8.75 -1.13
N GLY A 33 11.95 9.27 -1.46
CA GLY A 33 10.91 8.51 -2.14
C GLY A 33 9.63 9.31 -2.37
N PRO A 34 8.73 8.83 -3.22
CA PRO A 34 7.41 9.43 -3.43
C PRO A 34 6.46 9.20 -2.26
N GLU A 35 5.33 9.90 -2.26
CA GLU A 35 4.19 9.54 -1.41
C GLU A 35 3.70 8.11 -1.71
N GLY A 36 3.30 7.39 -0.66
CA GLY A 36 3.01 5.95 -0.73
C GLY A 36 4.27 5.07 -0.67
N ALA A 37 5.47 5.64 -0.79
CA ALA A 37 6.70 4.84 -0.65
C ALA A 37 6.85 4.29 0.77
N ARG A 38 7.43 3.11 0.86
CA ARG A 38 7.82 2.51 2.12
C ARG A 38 9.15 3.09 2.59
N VAL A 39 9.24 3.40 3.88
CA VAL A 39 10.47 3.84 4.55
C VAL A 39 10.72 3.00 5.80
N GLU A 40 11.91 2.41 5.89
CA GLU A 40 12.39 1.78 7.10
C GLU A 40 13.05 2.81 8.01
N ILE A 41 12.58 2.88 9.25
CA ILE A 41 13.10 3.73 10.31
C ILE A 41 13.89 2.81 11.24
N ILE A 42 15.21 2.93 11.19
CA ILE A 42 16.14 2.07 11.95
C ILE A 42 16.66 2.87 13.13
N GLY A 43 16.63 2.27 14.32
CA GLY A 43 16.85 3.00 15.56
C GLY A 43 17.03 2.12 16.79
N ARG A 44 16.64 2.67 17.94
CA ARG A 44 16.61 2.00 19.25
C ARG A 44 15.32 2.38 19.97
N ASN A 45 14.85 1.48 20.85
CA ASN A 45 13.68 1.67 21.71
C ASN A 45 12.38 2.03 20.95
N LEU A 46 12.19 1.44 19.77
CA LEU A 46 11.07 1.73 18.87
C LEU A 46 9.81 0.88 19.12
N GLN A 47 9.84 -0.02 20.11
CA GLN A 47 8.76 -0.96 20.43
C GLN A 47 7.49 -0.30 20.98
N GLN A 48 7.61 0.89 21.57
CA GLN A 48 6.48 1.63 22.18
C GLN A 48 6.08 2.87 21.36
N VAL A 49 6.50 2.96 20.10
CA VAL A 49 6.10 4.05 19.22
C VAL A 49 4.60 3.95 18.93
N THR A 50 3.90 5.03 19.22
CA THR A 50 2.44 5.17 19.00
C THR A 50 2.12 6.02 17.78
N ASP A 51 3.10 6.75 17.24
CA ASP A 51 2.90 7.61 16.07
C ASP A 51 4.19 7.79 15.28
N VAL A 52 4.07 7.81 13.95
CA VAL A 52 5.14 8.20 13.03
C VAL A 52 4.64 9.40 12.24
N LEU A 53 5.38 10.49 12.29
CA LEU A 53 5.00 11.77 11.71
C LEU A 53 5.99 12.16 10.61
N PHE A 54 5.46 12.50 9.45
CA PHE A 54 6.16 13.14 8.35
C PHE A 54 5.79 14.62 8.41
N ALA A 55 6.70 15.44 8.95
CA ALA A 55 6.38 16.76 9.48
C ALA A 55 5.24 16.70 10.52
N THR A 56 4.02 17.09 10.14
CA THR A 56 2.83 17.07 10.99
C THR A 56 1.82 15.98 10.62
N THR A 57 2.05 15.25 9.52
CA THR A 57 1.12 14.24 9.01
C THR A 57 1.45 12.87 9.59
N SER A 58 0.47 12.25 10.24
CA SER A 58 0.58 10.87 10.74
C SER A 58 0.61 9.87 9.60
N SER A 59 1.46 8.86 9.74
CA SER A 59 1.71 7.81 8.77
C SER A 59 1.21 6.47 9.29
N ALA A 60 0.69 5.64 8.39
CA ALA A 60 0.52 4.22 8.68
C ALA A 60 1.89 3.57 8.87
N PHE A 61 2.09 2.90 10.00
CA PHE A 61 3.35 2.24 10.32
C PHE A 61 3.10 0.93 11.06
N LYS A 62 4.14 0.09 11.08
CA LYS A 62 4.22 -1.10 11.94
C LYS A 62 5.57 -1.10 12.64
N SER A 63 5.53 -1.30 13.96
CA SER A 63 6.71 -1.61 14.75
C SER A 63 7.05 -3.09 14.54
N VAL A 64 8.24 -3.36 14.02
CA VAL A 64 8.73 -4.72 13.71
C VAL A 64 9.53 -5.27 14.88
N SER A 65 10.37 -4.41 15.46
CA SER A 65 11.28 -4.74 16.55
C SER A 65 11.66 -3.45 17.29
N PRO A 66 12.31 -3.55 18.47
CA PRO A 66 12.88 -2.40 19.16
C PRO A 66 13.83 -1.54 18.29
N GLU A 67 14.40 -2.09 17.23
CA GLU A 67 15.36 -1.40 16.36
C GLU A 67 14.81 -1.02 14.99
N LYS A 68 13.55 -1.39 14.67
CA LYS A 68 12.99 -1.19 13.33
C LYS A 68 11.49 -0.90 13.36
N ILE A 69 11.14 0.24 12.78
CA ILE A 69 9.79 0.57 12.32
C ILE A 69 9.81 0.60 10.81
N ILE A 70 8.67 0.29 10.21
CA ILE A 70 8.43 0.61 8.81
C ILE A 70 7.19 1.48 8.74
N ALA A 71 7.29 2.56 7.98
CA ALA A 71 6.22 3.52 7.76
C ALA A 71 5.98 3.70 6.25
N ILE A 72 4.78 4.17 5.91
CA ILE A 72 4.41 4.57 4.55
C ILE A 72 4.41 6.09 4.46
N VAL A 73 5.10 6.66 3.49
CA VAL A 73 5.08 8.10 3.25
C VAL A 73 3.63 8.53 3.01
N PRO A 74 3.03 9.39 3.86
CA PRO A 74 1.62 9.73 3.75
C PRO A 74 1.36 10.65 2.55
N HIS A 75 0.10 10.74 2.12
CA HIS A 75 -0.31 11.68 1.10
C HIS A 75 -0.01 13.13 1.52
N ARG A 76 0.46 13.94 0.56
CA ARG A 76 0.92 15.33 0.76
C ARG A 76 2.05 15.47 1.77
N ALA A 77 2.88 14.43 1.91
CA ALA A 77 4.12 14.55 2.67
C ALA A 77 5.02 15.62 2.03
N VAL A 78 5.69 16.38 2.88
CA VAL A 78 6.71 17.36 2.48
C VAL A 78 8.09 16.86 2.87
N THR A 79 9.12 17.30 2.15
CA THR A 79 10.52 17.00 2.51
C THR A 79 10.81 17.53 3.91
N TRP A 80 10.99 16.63 4.86
CA TRP A 80 11.18 16.95 6.28
C TRP A 80 11.80 15.77 7.04
N THR A 81 12.22 16.00 8.29
CA THR A 81 12.62 14.91 9.18
C THR A 81 11.41 14.06 9.57
N VAL A 82 11.64 12.75 9.73
CA VAL A 82 10.62 11.82 10.23
C VAL A 82 10.70 11.79 11.75
N THR A 83 9.57 11.97 12.42
CA THR A 83 9.49 11.95 13.89
C THR A 83 8.77 10.70 14.36
N VAL A 84 9.33 9.96 15.30
CA VAL A 84 8.62 8.93 16.07
C VAL A 84 8.18 9.51 17.41
N ARG A 85 6.99 9.13 17.88
CA ARG A 85 6.49 9.45 19.21
C ARG A 85 6.26 8.18 20.01
N ALA A 86 6.79 8.12 21.22
CA ALA A 86 6.54 7.07 22.19
C ALA A 86 6.14 7.72 23.52
N ALA A 87 4.87 7.60 23.91
CA ALA A 87 4.30 8.36 25.03
C ALA A 87 4.61 9.88 24.92
N ASN A 88 5.28 10.45 25.92
CA ASN A 88 5.69 11.86 25.94
C ASN A 88 7.06 12.12 25.28
N MET A 89 7.73 11.09 24.77
CA MET A 89 9.05 11.18 24.14
C MET A 89 8.93 11.30 22.62
N ARG A 90 9.90 11.99 22.01
CA ARG A 90 10.01 12.17 20.56
C ARG A 90 11.44 11.96 20.12
N ALA A 91 11.62 11.34 18.96
CA ALA A 91 12.89 11.27 18.27
C ALA A 91 12.71 11.66 16.81
N SER A 92 13.64 12.42 16.26
CA SER A 92 13.64 12.83 14.86
C SER A 92 14.78 12.18 14.11
N SER A 93 14.57 11.86 12.84
CA SER A 93 15.63 11.35 11.98
C SER A 93 16.76 12.38 11.83
N PRO A 94 18.02 11.94 11.70
CA PRO A 94 19.17 12.85 11.60
C PRO A 94 19.22 13.61 10.28
N VAL A 95 18.52 13.13 9.25
CA VAL A 95 18.38 13.75 7.93
C VAL A 95 16.91 13.81 7.53
N PRO A 96 16.51 14.77 6.68
CA PRO A 96 15.17 14.77 6.11
C PRO A 96 14.98 13.57 5.17
N LEU A 97 13.75 13.08 5.09
CA LEU A 97 13.33 12.28 3.96
C LEU A 97 12.98 13.21 2.80
N VAL A 98 13.62 13.02 1.65
CA VAL A 98 13.34 13.83 0.46
C VAL A 98 12.15 13.25 -0.29
N ILE A 99 11.08 14.03 -0.41
CA ILE A 99 9.89 13.63 -1.16
C ILE A 99 10.10 13.89 -2.65
N VAL A 100 10.02 12.83 -3.46
CA VAL A 100 10.24 12.88 -4.91
C VAL A 100 9.10 12.14 -5.61
N ASN A 101 8.13 12.90 -6.09
CA ASN A 101 6.97 12.37 -6.81
C ASN A 101 7.24 12.30 -8.32
N ASP A 102 6.73 11.27 -9.00
CA ASP A 102 6.74 11.23 -10.47
C ASP A 102 5.82 12.35 -11.00
N PRO A 103 6.34 13.31 -11.79
CA PRO A 103 5.55 14.44 -12.26
C PRO A 103 4.40 14.03 -13.18
N ARG A 104 4.44 12.82 -13.75
CA ARG A 104 3.36 12.27 -14.59
C ARG A 104 2.18 11.78 -13.77
N VAL A 105 2.30 11.63 -12.46
CA VAL A 105 1.17 11.27 -11.58
C VAL A 105 0.51 12.54 -11.04
N PRO A 106 -0.81 12.75 -11.22
CA PRO A 106 -1.51 13.94 -10.72
C PRO A 106 -1.35 14.17 -9.21
N GLU A 107 -1.41 15.43 -8.78
CA GLU A 107 -1.11 15.81 -7.39
C GLU A 107 -2.11 15.23 -6.40
N GLU A 108 -3.38 15.17 -6.78
CA GLU A 108 -4.50 14.70 -5.95
C GLU A 108 -4.54 13.18 -5.72
N VAL A 109 -3.69 12.41 -6.41
CA VAL A 109 -3.56 10.97 -6.20
C VAL A 109 -2.93 10.69 -4.83
N SER A 110 -3.61 9.91 -3.99
CA SER A 110 -3.14 9.56 -2.65
C SER A 110 -1.90 8.66 -2.63
N TYR A 111 -1.81 7.68 -3.52
CA TYR A 111 -0.69 6.73 -3.60
C TYR A 111 0.06 6.91 -4.91
N LYS A 112 1.18 7.65 -4.85
CA LYS A 112 1.92 8.05 -6.05
C LYS A 112 2.89 6.98 -6.54
N ALA A 113 3.21 6.01 -5.71
CA ALA A 113 4.00 4.84 -6.06
C ALA A 113 3.36 3.56 -5.57
N GLY A 114 3.85 2.46 -6.12
CA GLY A 114 3.48 1.13 -5.66
C GLY A 114 4.06 0.82 -4.29
N TYR A 115 3.33 0.02 -3.53
CA TYR A 115 3.73 -0.49 -2.23
C TYR A 115 3.09 -1.84 -1.98
N ILE A 116 3.68 -2.58 -1.06
CA ILE A 116 3.13 -3.82 -0.53
C ILE A 116 2.84 -3.58 0.95
N ASN A 117 1.59 -3.78 1.35
CA ASN A 117 1.18 -3.70 2.74
C ASN A 117 1.73 -4.88 3.54
N SER A 118 1.99 -4.58 4.80
CA SER A 118 2.78 -5.39 5.72
C SER A 118 2.14 -6.66 6.24
N HIS A 119 0.81 -6.69 6.20
CA HIS A 119 0.10 -7.78 6.80
C HIS A 119 0.04 -8.90 5.77
N GLN A 120 0.94 -9.87 5.95
CA GLN A 120 0.73 -11.23 5.48
C GLN A 120 -0.74 -11.56 5.73
N ALA A 121 -1.50 -11.95 4.69
CA ALA A 121 -2.94 -12.16 4.72
C ALA A 121 -3.35 -12.67 6.10
N ALA A 122 -3.87 -11.77 6.94
CA ALA A 122 -3.86 -12.01 8.38
C ALA A 122 -4.67 -13.27 8.69
N SER A 123 -4.38 -13.91 9.82
CA SER A 123 -5.27 -14.93 10.37
C SER A 123 -6.73 -14.44 10.30
N GLY A 124 -7.58 -15.14 9.55
CA GLY A 124 -8.98 -14.74 9.34
C GLY A 124 -9.30 -14.13 7.97
N PHE A 125 -8.34 -14.03 7.05
CA PHE A 125 -8.57 -13.76 5.63
C PHE A 125 -8.45 -15.05 4.81
N SER A 126 -9.47 -15.39 4.04
CA SER A 126 -9.57 -16.66 3.30
C SER A 126 -9.85 -16.48 1.81
N SER A 127 -9.94 -15.25 1.34
CA SER A 127 -10.22 -14.93 -0.05
C SER A 127 -9.37 -13.76 -0.51
N VAL A 128 -9.28 -13.58 -1.82
CA VAL A 128 -8.48 -12.52 -2.45
C VAL A 128 -9.24 -11.96 -3.64
N MET A 129 -9.08 -10.67 -3.93
CA MET A 129 -9.70 -10.00 -5.06
C MET A 129 -8.70 -9.09 -5.75
N LEU A 130 -8.49 -9.28 -7.04
CA LEU A 130 -7.72 -8.33 -7.85
C LEU A 130 -8.58 -7.08 -8.15
N TRP A 131 -7.93 -5.93 -8.26
CA TRP A 131 -8.56 -4.68 -8.66
C TRP A 131 -7.60 -3.79 -9.44
N GLY A 132 -8.15 -2.75 -10.05
CA GLY A 132 -7.35 -1.66 -10.58
C GLY A 132 -8.12 -0.34 -10.55
N ILE A 133 -7.37 0.74 -10.68
CA ILE A 133 -7.90 2.08 -10.83
C ILE A 133 -7.38 2.71 -12.11
N ALA A 134 -8.21 3.55 -12.69
CA ALA A 134 -7.96 4.25 -13.93
C ALA A 134 -8.40 5.70 -13.79
N ILE A 135 -7.62 6.63 -14.33
CA ILE A 135 -7.93 8.07 -14.30
C ILE A 135 -7.51 8.75 -15.60
N ALA A 136 -8.16 9.86 -15.91
CA ALA A 136 -7.67 10.81 -16.91
C ALA A 136 -6.64 11.77 -16.29
N ASP A 137 -5.57 12.09 -17.02
CA ASP A 137 -4.65 13.16 -16.69
C ASP A 137 -5.11 14.46 -17.33
N THR A 138 -5.79 15.33 -16.57
CA THR A 138 -6.35 16.59 -17.06
C THR A 138 -5.30 17.63 -17.47
N ARG A 139 -4.01 17.36 -17.21
CA ARG A 139 -2.89 18.20 -17.64
C ARG A 139 -2.50 17.93 -19.10
N VAL A 140 -2.91 16.79 -19.66
CA VAL A 140 -2.68 16.41 -21.05
C VAL A 140 -3.77 17.01 -21.93
N LYS A 141 -3.42 17.72 -23.00
CA LYS A 141 -4.37 18.46 -23.85
C LYS A 141 -5.50 17.62 -24.48
N SER A 142 -5.26 16.32 -24.68
CA SER A 142 -6.15 15.38 -25.35
C SER A 142 -6.95 14.50 -24.37
N TYR A 143 -6.91 14.80 -23.06
CA TYR A 143 -7.43 13.91 -22.02
C TYR A 143 -8.91 13.57 -22.18
N GLU A 144 -9.73 14.42 -22.79
CA GLU A 144 -11.16 14.19 -22.97
C GLU A 144 -11.44 12.95 -23.84
N SER A 145 -10.49 12.61 -24.72
CA SER A 145 -10.53 11.41 -25.56
C SER A 145 -9.80 10.23 -24.94
N ALA A 146 -9.33 10.35 -23.69
CA ALA A 146 -8.52 9.32 -23.06
C ALA A 146 -9.32 8.05 -22.76
N LEU A 147 -8.78 6.92 -23.20
CA LEU A 147 -9.35 5.58 -23.06
C LEU A 147 -8.33 4.63 -22.43
N ILE A 148 -8.84 3.67 -21.67
CA ILE A 148 -8.08 2.48 -21.27
C ILE A 148 -8.82 1.25 -21.79
N GLU A 149 -8.10 0.39 -22.50
CA GLU A 149 -8.60 -0.90 -22.94
C GLU A 149 -8.05 -1.99 -22.01
N VAL A 150 -8.92 -2.84 -21.48
CA VAL A 150 -8.57 -3.95 -20.58
C VAL A 150 -8.94 -5.27 -21.25
N ALA A 151 -7.95 -6.02 -21.75
CA ALA A 151 -8.18 -7.27 -22.47
C ALA A 151 -8.26 -8.49 -21.54
N ARG A 152 -7.44 -8.52 -20.49
CA ARG A 152 -7.32 -9.69 -19.61
C ARG A 152 -6.96 -9.29 -18.19
N MET A 153 -7.58 -9.93 -17.20
CA MET A 153 -7.27 -9.76 -15.78
C MET A 153 -6.98 -11.12 -15.16
N GLN A 154 -5.80 -11.26 -14.56
CA GLN A 154 -5.34 -12.52 -14.00
C GLN A 154 -4.91 -12.34 -12.56
N LEU A 155 -5.29 -13.29 -11.71
CA LEU A 155 -4.81 -13.43 -10.35
C LEU A 155 -4.33 -14.85 -10.14
N SER A 156 -3.12 -14.98 -9.62
CA SER A 156 -2.52 -16.26 -9.23
C SER A 156 -1.91 -16.13 -7.86
N CYS A 157 -1.83 -17.23 -7.11
CA CYS A 157 -1.18 -17.25 -5.80
C CYS A 157 -0.16 -18.38 -5.71
N THR A 158 0.97 -18.11 -5.08
CA THR A 158 2.01 -19.12 -4.83
C THR A 158 1.73 -19.80 -3.49
N ILE A 159 1.49 -21.11 -3.54
CA ILE A 159 1.09 -21.92 -2.39
C ILE A 159 2.01 -23.12 -2.32
N LYS A 160 2.80 -23.22 -1.24
CA LYS A 160 3.84 -24.25 -1.08
C LYS A 160 4.78 -24.32 -2.31
N GLY A 161 5.22 -23.15 -2.79
CA GLY A 161 6.09 -23.02 -3.97
C GLY A 161 5.44 -23.36 -5.32
N ARG A 162 4.10 -23.48 -5.41
CA ARG A 162 3.39 -23.71 -6.68
C ARG A 162 2.45 -22.57 -7.00
N ASP A 163 2.48 -22.09 -8.23
CA ASP A 163 1.55 -21.06 -8.69
C ASP A 163 0.19 -21.69 -9.04
N VAL A 164 -0.85 -21.15 -8.42
CA VAL A 164 -2.25 -21.54 -8.64
C VAL A 164 -2.98 -20.36 -9.24
N ALA A 165 -3.47 -20.52 -10.48
CA ALA A 165 -4.34 -19.53 -11.11
C ALA A 165 -5.72 -19.53 -10.44
N LEU A 166 -6.18 -18.37 -9.99
CA LEU A 166 -7.47 -18.19 -9.32
C LEU A 166 -8.47 -17.40 -10.16
N ILE A 167 -8.00 -16.42 -10.93
CA ILE A 167 -8.81 -15.62 -11.84
C ILE A 167 -8.11 -15.52 -13.19
N ASP A 168 -8.89 -15.65 -14.26
CA ASP A 168 -8.46 -15.46 -15.64
C ASP A 168 -9.62 -14.91 -16.49
N ASP A 169 -9.96 -13.65 -16.26
CA ASP A 169 -11.05 -12.97 -16.96
C ASP A 169 -10.54 -12.39 -18.28
N ILE A 170 -11.23 -12.68 -19.39
CA ILE A 170 -10.92 -12.13 -20.72
C ILE A 170 -12.09 -11.25 -21.18
N GLY A 171 -11.81 -9.98 -21.45
CA GLY A 171 -12.78 -9.03 -21.99
C GLY A 171 -13.98 -8.77 -21.09
N LYS A 172 -13.81 -8.93 -19.78
CA LYS A 172 -14.86 -8.73 -18.78
C LYS A 172 -14.25 -8.16 -17.51
N LEU A 173 -14.97 -7.23 -16.89
CA LEU A 173 -14.66 -6.69 -15.56
C LEU A 173 -15.94 -6.13 -14.94
N HIS A 174 -15.90 -5.91 -13.63
CA HIS A 174 -16.86 -5.07 -12.93
C HIS A 174 -16.20 -3.76 -12.52
N GLY A 175 -16.99 -2.77 -12.15
CA GLY A 175 -16.44 -1.54 -11.59
C GLY A 175 -17.47 -0.51 -11.19
N GLY A 176 -16.97 0.58 -10.64
CA GLY A 176 -17.72 1.73 -10.17
C GLY A 176 -16.89 3.01 -10.28
N LEU A 177 -17.57 4.15 -10.42
CA LEU A 177 -16.93 5.45 -10.40
C LEU A 177 -16.97 6.03 -8.98
N TYR A 178 -15.79 6.39 -8.48
CA TYR A 178 -15.61 6.95 -7.14
C TYR A 178 -15.16 8.39 -7.20
N ARG A 179 -15.32 9.10 -6.09
CA ARG A 179 -14.91 10.51 -5.99
C ARG A 179 -13.39 10.66 -6.13
N ARG A 180 -12.96 11.54 -7.05
CA ARG A 180 -11.54 11.88 -7.24
C ARG A 180 -11.04 12.93 -6.25
N ILE A 181 -11.89 13.91 -5.91
CA ILE A 181 -11.52 15.02 -5.02
C ILE A 181 -12.60 15.23 -3.94
N PRO A 182 -12.32 14.93 -2.65
CA PRO A 182 -11.15 14.22 -2.15
C PRO A 182 -11.09 12.76 -2.65
N TRP A 183 -9.88 12.21 -2.75
CA TRP A 183 -9.61 10.88 -3.29
C TRP A 183 -10.31 9.80 -2.46
N PHE A 184 -11.23 9.04 -3.09
CA PHE A 184 -12.06 8.00 -2.44
C PHE A 184 -12.73 8.47 -1.13
N ALA A 185 -13.24 9.70 -1.09
CA ALA A 185 -13.83 10.26 0.14
C ALA A 185 -15.02 9.46 0.72
N SER A 186 -15.64 8.59 -0.08
CA SER A 186 -16.69 7.68 0.37
C SER A 186 -16.67 6.38 -0.42
N ASN A 187 -17.35 5.35 0.11
CA ASN A 187 -17.55 4.07 -0.57
C ASN A 187 -18.75 4.07 -1.53
N GLN A 188 -19.36 5.23 -1.79
CA GLN A 188 -20.47 5.34 -2.73
C GLN A 188 -19.92 5.38 -4.15
N ALA A 189 -20.35 4.42 -4.97
CA ALA A 189 -19.98 4.32 -6.37
C ALA A 189 -21.15 4.70 -7.28
N GLU A 190 -20.87 5.47 -8.32
CA GLU A 190 -21.78 5.62 -9.47
C GLU A 190 -21.56 4.47 -10.47
N PRO A 191 -22.54 4.15 -11.33
CA PRO A 191 -22.34 3.20 -12.42
C PRO A 191 -21.14 3.60 -13.29
N MET A 192 -20.29 2.62 -13.60
CA MET A 192 -19.13 2.80 -14.47
C MET A 192 -19.51 2.48 -15.92
N PRO A 193 -19.65 3.49 -16.81
CA PRO A 193 -19.97 3.24 -18.20
C PRO A 193 -18.78 2.54 -18.86
N SER A 194 -19.03 1.55 -19.69
CA SER A 194 -17.96 0.89 -20.46
C SER A 194 -18.47 0.52 -21.84
N ALA A 195 -17.54 0.43 -22.79
CA ALA A 195 -17.80 -0.16 -24.10
C ALA A 195 -17.00 -1.46 -24.24
N TYR A 196 -17.25 -2.19 -25.31
CA TYR A 196 -16.56 -3.46 -25.58
C TYR A 196 -16.02 -3.47 -27.01
N ASP A 197 -14.72 -3.77 -27.14
CA ASP A 197 -14.09 -4.07 -28.41
C ASP A 197 -14.10 -5.60 -28.62
N ALA A 198 -14.90 -6.06 -29.58
CA ALA A 198 -15.00 -7.47 -29.92
C ALA A 198 -13.75 -8.02 -30.62
N VAL A 199 -12.99 -7.18 -31.34
CA VAL A 199 -11.79 -7.59 -32.08
C VAL A 199 -10.67 -7.89 -31.10
N ASN A 200 -10.40 -6.97 -30.18
CA ASN A 200 -9.37 -7.13 -29.16
C ASN A 200 -9.86 -7.89 -27.91
N ARG A 201 -11.15 -8.22 -27.86
CA ARG A 201 -11.84 -8.80 -26.69
C ARG A 201 -11.54 -8.00 -25.43
N ALA A 202 -11.71 -6.68 -25.51
CA ALA A 202 -11.31 -5.76 -24.45
C ALA A 202 -12.48 -4.89 -23.97
N VAL A 203 -12.50 -4.61 -22.67
CA VAL A 203 -13.41 -3.60 -22.09
C VAL A 203 -12.75 -2.24 -22.24
N ILE A 204 -13.48 -1.27 -22.79
CA ILE A 204 -13.02 0.11 -22.97
C ILE A 204 -13.59 0.97 -21.83
N LEU A 205 -12.70 1.62 -21.11
CA LEU A 205 -12.98 2.58 -20.05
C LEU A 205 -12.71 4.00 -20.60
N PRO A 206 -13.74 4.79 -20.95
CA PRO A 206 -13.55 6.14 -21.48
C PRO A 206 -13.28 7.15 -20.36
N VAL A 207 -12.11 7.03 -19.73
CA VAL A 207 -11.74 7.79 -18.53
C VAL A 207 -11.78 9.30 -18.74
N GLY A 208 -11.53 9.78 -19.95
CA GLY A 208 -11.61 11.19 -20.33
C GLY A 208 -13.00 11.81 -20.15
N GLN A 209 -14.06 11.02 -20.29
CA GLN A 209 -15.45 11.49 -20.19
C GLN A 209 -15.88 11.76 -18.74
N ARG A 210 -15.19 11.16 -17.76
CA ARG A 210 -15.43 11.36 -16.32
C ARG A 210 -14.10 11.60 -15.61
N SER A 211 -13.41 12.66 -16.00
CA SER A 211 -12.14 13.07 -15.37
C SER A 211 -12.31 13.49 -13.91
N ASP A 212 -13.53 13.76 -13.46
CA ASP A 212 -13.92 14.05 -12.08
C ASP A 212 -14.04 12.81 -11.17
N ARG A 213 -13.78 11.61 -11.72
CA ARG A 213 -13.94 10.32 -11.04
C ARG A 213 -12.67 9.47 -11.09
N VAL A 214 -12.55 8.60 -10.11
CA VAL A 214 -11.65 7.44 -10.14
C VAL A 214 -12.43 6.25 -10.67
N TRP A 215 -11.93 5.65 -11.74
CA TRP A 215 -12.53 4.48 -12.36
C TRP A 215 -11.97 3.24 -11.69
N HIS A 216 -12.66 2.74 -10.68
CA HIS A 216 -12.23 1.56 -9.96
C HIS A 216 -12.89 0.33 -10.58
N PHE A 217 -12.07 -0.63 -11.01
CA PHE A 217 -12.52 -1.88 -11.60
C PHE A 217 -11.98 -3.08 -10.81
N TRP A 218 -12.66 -4.22 -10.91
CA TRP A 218 -12.27 -5.48 -10.30
C TRP A 218 -12.69 -6.65 -11.19
N SER A 219 -12.22 -7.86 -10.87
CA SER A 219 -12.52 -9.06 -11.66
C SER A 219 -14.02 -9.27 -11.85
N ALA A 220 -14.39 -9.77 -13.02
CA ALA A 220 -15.74 -10.26 -13.30
C ALA A 220 -15.99 -11.62 -12.64
N SER A 221 -14.94 -12.43 -12.49
CA SER A 221 -15.01 -13.67 -11.72
C SER A 221 -15.34 -13.38 -10.25
N PRO A 222 -16.18 -14.22 -9.60
CA PRO A 222 -16.42 -14.14 -8.17
C PRO A 222 -15.12 -14.20 -7.37
N ARG A 223 -15.13 -13.61 -6.19
CA ARG A 223 -13.97 -13.57 -5.29
C ARG A 223 -13.52 -15.01 -4.94
N PRO A 224 -12.32 -15.45 -5.37
CA PRO A 224 -11.87 -16.81 -5.09
C PRO A 224 -11.51 -17.01 -3.62
N THR A 225 -11.74 -18.22 -3.13
CA THR A 225 -11.19 -18.71 -1.85
C THR A 225 -9.74 -19.14 -2.07
N LEU A 226 -8.87 -18.75 -1.14
CA LEU A 226 -7.47 -19.16 -1.13
C LEU A 226 -7.38 -20.68 -0.88
N PRO A 227 -6.66 -21.43 -1.74
CA PRO A 227 -6.44 -22.86 -1.52
C PRO A 227 -5.73 -23.13 -0.19
N PRO A 228 -5.98 -24.29 0.45
CA PRO A 228 -5.35 -24.64 1.71
C PRO A 228 -3.83 -24.79 1.56
N GLY A 229 -3.07 -24.18 2.47
CA GLY A 229 -1.62 -24.28 2.50
C GLY A 229 -0.96 -23.03 3.03
N ARG A 230 0.38 -23.04 3.07
CA ARG A 230 1.16 -21.83 3.34
C ARG A 230 1.10 -20.96 2.08
N LEU A 231 0.37 -19.85 2.16
CA LEU A 231 0.38 -18.80 1.16
C LEU A 231 1.71 -18.05 1.22
N GLU A 232 2.38 -17.94 0.08
CA GLU A 232 3.61 -17.15 -0.08
C GLU A 232 3.32 -15.74 -0.62
N GLY A 233 2.18 -15.59 -1.30
CA GLY A 233 1.66 -14.34 -1.83
C GLY A 233 0.85 -14.59 -3.09
N CYS A 234 0.34 -13.53 -3.69
CA CYS A 234 -0.37 -13.53 -4.95
C CYS A 234 0.14 -12.45 -5.89
N THR A 235 -0.14 -12.67 -7.17
CA THR A 235 0.30 -11.86 -8.29
C THR A 235 -0.90 -11.52 -9.16
N VAL A 236 -1.04 -10.23 -9.45
CA VAL A 236 -2.01 -9.64 -10.37
C VAL A 236 -1.31 -9.25 -11.66
N LYS A 237 -1.93 -9.63 -12.77
CA LYS A 237 -1.54 -9.21 -14.12
C LYS A 237 -2.77 -8.70 -14.86
N VAL A 238 -2.67 -7.50 -15.42
CA VAL A 238 -3.74 -6.91 -16.23
C VAL A 238 -3.17 -6.47 -17.57
N SER A 239 -3.65 -7.05 -18.65
CA SER A 239 -3.27 -6.65 -20.01
C SER A 239 -4.06 -5.41 -20.40
N VAL A 240 -3.36 -4.28 -20.49
CA VAL A 240 -3.96 -2.96 -20.76
C VAL A 240 -3.33 -2.28 -21.97
N LYS A 241 -4.12 -1.48 -22.69
CA LYS A 241 -3.64 -0.48 -23.63
C LYS A 241 -4.14 0.88 -23.15
N ILE A 242 -3.22 1.83 -23.01
CA ILE A 242 -3.46 3.11 -22.33
C ILE A 242 -3.23 4.20 -23.36
N SER A 243 -4.27 4.97 -23.70
CA SER A 243 -4.11 6.10 -24.60
C SER A 243 -3.40 7.27 -23.91
N ASP A 244 -2.99 8.25 -24.71
CA ASP A 244 -2.54 9.54 -24.17
C ASP A 244 -3.61 10.14 -23.24
N GLY A 245 -3.15 10.80 -22.17
CA GLY A 245 -4.03 11.39 -21.14
C GLY A 245 -4.70 10.39 -20.18
N ALA A 246 -4.29 9.12 -20.14
CA ALA A 246 -4.79 8.13 -19.17
C ALA A 246 -3.67 7.49 -18.34
N LEU A 247 -4.01 7.06 -17.12
CA LEU A 247 -3.11 6.37 -16.19
C LEU A 247 -3.84 5.17 -15.54
N VAL A 248 -3.10 4.08 -15.27
CA VAL A 248 -3.62 2.87 -14.60
C VAL A 248 -2.76 2.48 -13.40
N GLN A 249 -3.39 2.01 -12.34
CA GLN A 249 -2.73 1.30 -11.23
C GLN A 249 -3.49 -0.01 -10.97
N VAL A 250 -2.80 -1.07 -10.56
CA VAL A 250 -3.43 -2.36 -10.25
C VAL A 250 -2.98 -2.85 -8.88
N GLY A 251 -3.84 -3.59 -8.20
CA GLY A 251 -3.57 -4.09 -6.87
C GLY A 251 -4.48 -5.27 -6.54
N MET A 252 -4.46 -5.67 -5.28
CA MET A 252 -5.38 -6.66 -4.76
C MET A 252 -5.65 -6.46 -3.28
N ASP A 253 -6.76 -7.04 -2.85
CA ASP A 253 -7.19 -7.08 -1.46
C ASP A 253 -7.35 -8.52 -1.01
N TYR A 254 -6.90 -8.81 0.20
CA TYR A 254 -7.35 -9.97 0.95
C TYR A 254 -8.70 -9.69 1.59
N TRP A 255 -9.57 -10.70 1.62
CA TRP A 255 -10.91 -10.61 2.19
C TRP A 255 -11.15 -11.71 3.22
N ARG A 256 -11.99 -11.42 4.22
CA ARG A 256 -12.35 -12.41 5.25
C ARG A 256 -12.91 -13.69 4.65
N ASN A 257 -13.74 -13.58 3.61
CA ASN A 257 -14.25 -14.68 2.82
C ASN A 257 -14.74 -14.22 1.43
N SER A 258 -15.28 -15.14 0.64
CA SER A 258 -15.62 -14.96 -0.77
C SER A 258 -16.88 -14.12 -1.02
N THR A 259 -17.73 -13.92 -0.01
CA THR A 259 -19.06 -13.29 -0.17
C THR A 259 -19.25 -12.06 0.72
N ILE A 260 -18.37 -11.83 1.69
CA ILE A 260 -18.52 -10.72 2.64
C ILE A 260 -18.53 -9.38 1.89
N PRO A 261 -19.51 -8.50 2.19
CA PRO A 261 -19.56 -7.19 1.58
C PRO A 261 -18.42 -6.32 2.10
N TYR A 262 -18.13 -5.26 1.36
CA TYR A 262 -17.18 -4.24 1.80
C TYR A 262 -17.67 -3.58 3.11
N ALA A 263 -16.79 -3.55 4.11
CA ALA A 263 -16.92 -2.76 5.32
C ALA A 263 -15.53 -2.62 5.97
N PRO A 264 -15.30 -1.60 6.81
CA PRO A 264 -14.04 -1.47 7.55
C PRO A 264 -13.64 -2.77 8.25
N GLY A 265 -12.46 -3.30 7.91
CA GLY A 265 -11.92 -4.54 8.47
C GLY A 265 -12.39 -5.84 7.82
N ASN A 266 -13.25 -5.81 6.78
CA ASN A 266 -13.64 -6.99 6.00
C ASN A 266 -12.66 -7.31 4.86
N ASN A 267 -12.01 -6.27 4.34
CA ASN A 267 -10.91 -6.36 3.39
C ASN A 267 -9.64 -5.76 3.99
N HIS A 268 -8.51 -6.24 3.50
CA HIS A 268 -7.19 -5.73 3.78
C HIS A 268 -6.45 -5.61 2.45
N GLU A 269 -6.13 -4.39 2.06
CA GLU A 269 -5.36 -4.15 0.83
C GLU A 269 -3.98 -4.79 0.96
N ALA A 270 -3.61 -5.66 0.01
CA ALA A 270 -2.28 -6.25 -0.02
C ALA A 270 -1.23 -5.27 -0.55
N GLY A 271 -1.67 -4.32 -1.37
CA GLY A 271 -0.85 -3.28 -1.96
C GLY A 271 -1.28 -3.02 -3.40
N VAL A 272 -0.42 -2.25 -4.07
CA VAL A 272 -0.71 -1.68 -5.37
C VAL A 272 0.57 -1.45 -6.15
N SER A 273 0.50 -1.54 -7.47
CA SER A 273 1.61 -1.34 -8.41
C SER A 273 2.06 0.11 -8.49
N ASN A 274 3.17 0.37 -9.17
CA ASN A 274 3.41 1.72 -9.71
C ASN A 274 2.33 2.09 -10.75
N TRP A 275 2.22 3.38 -11.06
CA TRP A 275 1.38 3.85 -12.15
C TRP A 275 1.93 3.43 -13.51
N TYR A 276 1.03 2.99 -14.38
CA TYR A 276 1.26 2.68 -15.78
C TYR A 276 0.78 3.83 -16.65
N PHE A 277 1.55 4.11 -17.71
CA PHE A 277 1.46 5.32 -18.52
C PHE A 277 1.04 4.98 -19.97
N PRO A 278 0.70 6.00 -20.78
CA PRO A 278 0.30 5.80 -22.18
C PRO A 278 1.28 4.93 -22.98
N SER A 279 0.74 4.03 -23.79
CA SER A 279 1.48 3.15 -24.69
C SER A 279 0.64 2.76 -25.89
N GLU A 280 1.20 2.91 -27.09
CA GLU A 280 0.61 2.47 -28.36
C GLU A 280 0.47 0.94 -28.45
N ARG A 281 1.17 0.20 -27.58
CA ARG A 281 1.15 -1.26 -27.51
C ARG A 281 0.51 -1.72 -26.21
N TRP A 282 -0.10 -2.89 -26.26
CA TRP A 282 -0.50 -3.64 -25.07
C TRP A 282 0.69 -3.80 -24.12
N GLN A 283 0.44 -3.54 -22.84
CA GLN A 283 1.39 -3.70 -21.75
C GLN A 283 0.74 -4.46 -20.59
N GLU A 284 1.57 -5.10 -19.77
CA GLU A 284 1.10 -5.81 -18.59
C GLU A 284 1.26 -4.91 -17.35
N ALA A 285 0.14 -4.46 -16.80
CA ALA A 285 0.10 -3.89 -15.46
C ALA A 285 0.25 -5.02 -14.44
N PHE A 286 1.21 -4.89 -13.52
CA PHE A 286 1.68 -5.98 -12.67
C PHE A 286 1.77 -5.53 -11.21
N PHE A 287 1.23 -6.36 -10.32
CA PHE A 287 1.42 -6.25 -8.88
C PHE A 287 1.69 -7.63 -8.28
N THR A 288 2.56 -7.72 -7.29
CA THR A 288 2.75 -8.93 -6.49
C THR A 288 3.09 -8.55 -5.06
N ASP A 289 2.56 -9.30 -4.08
CA ASP A 289 3.02 -9.23 -2.69
C ASP A 289 4.03 -10.34 -2.34
N ILE A 290 4.35 -11.23 -3.29
CA ILE A 290 5.34 -12.30 -3.11
C ILE A 290 6.73 -11.69 -2.94
N GLY A 291 7.45 -12.13 -1.91
CA GLY A 291 8.76 -11.56 -1.59
C GLY A 291 8.69 -10.10 -1.17
N GLY A 292 7.48 -9.55 -1.03
CA GLY A 292 7.24 -8.30 -0.36
C GLY A 292 7.80 -8.36 1.05
N PRO A 293 8.32 -7.25 1.58
CA PRO A 293 8.93 -7.24 2.90
C PRO A 293 7.93 -7.72 3.95
N ALA A 294 8.16 -8.92 4.48
CA ALA A 294 7.46 -9.41 5.66
C ALA A 294 7.81 -8.49 6.84
N PHE A 295 6.80 -8.10 7.61
CA PHE A 295 6.98 -7.35 8.84
C PHE A 295 6.74 -8.24 10.04
#